data_AF-A0A519VCR2-F1
#
_entry.id   AF-A0A519VCR2-F1
#
_cell.length_a   1.000
_cell.length_b   1.000
_cell.length_c   1.000
_cell.angle_alpha   90.00
_cell.angle_beta   90.00
_cell.angle_gamma   90.00
#
_symmetry.space_group_name_H-M   'P 1'
#
loop_
_entity.id
_entity.type
_entity.pdbx_description
1 polymer ?
#
loop_
_entity_poly.entity_id
_entity_poly.type
_entity_poly.pdbx_seq_one_letter_code
_entity_poly.pdbx_strand_id
1 'polypeptide(L)' 'MSLQKLRVISVTKQPAEVIKIDFETVNGAKLNYKAGQFLSLVFQVYGKELRRSYSFCSSPA' A
#
# COMPACT_ATOMS: atom_id res chain seq x y z
N MET A 1 15.13 4.95 6.31
CA MET A 1 13.79 4.54 5.83
C MET A 1 13.80 3.03 5.65
N SER A 2 12.92 2.30 6.33
CA SER A 2 12.82 0.84 6.24
C SER A 2 11.65 0.42 5.35
N LEU A 3 11.82 -0.64 4.57
CA LEU A 3 10.71 -1.26 3.82
C LEU A 3 10.01 -2.27 4.72
N GLN A 4 8.68 -2.23 4.71
CA GLN A 4 7.83 -3.20 5.40
C GLN A 4 7.03 -4.01 4.37
N LYS A 5 6.97 -5.33 4.56
CA LYS A 5 6.14 -6.20 3.72
C LYS A 5 4.68 -6.10 4.14
N LEU A 6 3.81 -5.96 3.13
CA LEU A 6 2.36 -5.99 3.25
C LEU A 6 1.83 -7.16 2.43
N ARG A 7 0.75 -7.79 2.88
CA ARG A 7 0.05 -8.83 2.12
C ARG A 7 -1.22 -8.22 1.51
N VAL A 8 -1.46 -8.49 0.24
CA VAL A 8 -2.72 -8.16 -0.43
C VAL A 8 -3.79 -9.14 0.05
N ILE A 9 -4.89 -8.62 0.60
CA ILE A 9 -6.02 -9.43 1.08
C ILE A 9 -7.22 -9.36 0.13
N SER A 10 -7.37 -8.27 -0.62
CA SER A 10 -8.43 -8.11 -1.62
C SER A 10 -8.00 -7.14 -2.72
N VAL A 11 -8.51 -7.39 -3.93
CA VAL A 11 -8.41 -6.49 -5.08
C VAL A 11 -9.79 -6.34 -5.67
N THR A 12 -10.37 -5.15 -5.57
CA THR A 12 -11.72 -4.85 -6.04
C THR A 12 -11.67 -3.79 -7.13
N LYS A 13 -12.30 -4.07 -8.28
CA LYS A 13 -12.48 -3.06 -9.33
C LYS A 13 -13.57 -2.08 -8.90
N GLN A 14 -13.32 -0.81 -9.10
CA GLN A 14 -14.29 0.27 -8.92
C GLN A 14 -14.60 0.89 -10.29
N PRO A 15 -15.70 1.64 -10.41
CA PRO A 15 -15.97 2.45 -11.60
C PRO A 15 -14.81 3.41 -11.92
N ALA A 16 -14.81 3.96 -13.14
CA ALA A 16 -13.80 4.91 -13.60
C ALA A 16 -12.35 4.36 -13.60
N GLU A 17 -12.18 3.08 -13.92
CA GLU A 17 -10.87 2.42 -14.03
C GLU A 17 -10.04 2.44 -12.73
N VAL A 18 -10.71 2.58 -11.60
CA VAL A 18 -10.07 2.56 -10.28
C VAL A 18 -9.99 1.12 -9.77
N ILE A 19 -8.88 0.77 -9.12
CA ILE A 19 -8.78 -0.45 -8.32
C ILE A 19 -8.57 -0.10 -6.85
N LYS A 20 -9.32 -0.76 -5.97
CA LYS A 20 -9.11 -0.74 -4.53
C LYS A 20 -8.35 -1.99 -4.14
N ILE A 21 -7.22 -1.80 -3.46
CA ILE A 21 -6.40 -2.88 -2.93
C ILE A 21 -6.40 -2.75 -1.41
N ASP A 22 -6.84 -3.80 -0.75
CA ASP A 22 -6.79 -3.89 0.71
C ASP A 22 -5.54 -4.67 1.12
N PHE A 23 -4.82 -4.14 2.11
CA PHE A 23 -3.58 -4.71 2.62
C PHE A 23 -3.70 -5.06 4.09
N GLU A 24 -3.01 -6.11 4.50
CA GLU A 24 -2.72 -6.39 5.91
C GLU A 24 -1.22 -6.37 6.19
N THR A 25 -0.89 -6.08 7.44
CA THR A 25 0.50 -6.11 7.92
C THR A 25 0.91 -7.54 8.22
N VAL A 26 2.11 -7.92 7.81
CA VAL A 26 2.66 -9.23 8.12
C VAL A 26 3.16 -9.22 9.58
N ASN A 27 2.88 -10.28 10.34
CA ASN A 27 3.32 -10.47 11.73
C ASN A 27 2.82 -9.41 12.73
N GLY A 28 1.68 -8.75 12.46
CA GLY A 28 1.07 -7.78 13.38
C GLY A 28 1.82 -6.45 13.51
N ALA A 29 2.79 -6.17 12.64
CA ALA A 29 3.56 -4.94 12.66
C ALA A 29 2.70 -3.74 12.19
N LYS A 30 2.30 -2.84 13.09
CA LYS A 30 1.51 -1.66 12.73
C LYS A 30 2.26 -0.74 11.76
N LEU A 31 1.50 -0.15 10.82
CA LEU A 31 1.98 0.94 9.97
C LEU A 31 1.85 2.25 10.75
N ASN A 32 2.98 2.90 11.01
CA ASN A 32 3.01 4.20 11.68
C ASN A 32 2.96 5.31 10.63
N TYR A 33 1.83 5.98 10.48
CA TYR A 33 1.64 7.13 9.60
C TYR A 33 0.61 8.10 10.18
N LYS A 34 0.68 9.36 9.77
CA LYS A 34 -0.33 10.39 10.11
C LYS A 34 -1.32 10.55 8.95
N ALA A 35 -2.56 10.90 9.28
CA ALA A 35 -3.56 11.26 8.28
C ALA A 35 -3.04 12.41 7.39
N GLY A 36 -3.29 12.31 6.08
CA GLY A 36 -2.77 13.26 5.07
C GLY A 36 -1.36 12.93 4.56
N GLN A 37 -0.67 11.93 5.10
CA GLN A 37 0.57 11.42 4.51
C GLN A 37 0.30 10.40 3.39
N PHE A 38 1.33 10.15 2.59
CA PHE A 38 1.37 9.07 1.60
C PHE A 38 2.46 8.06 1.96
N LEU A 39 2.31 6.82 1.48
CA LEU A 39 3.35 5.80 1.54
C LEU A 39 3.85 5.49 0.13
N SER A 40 5.14 5.20 0.01
CA SER A 40 5.73 4.72 -1.25
C SER A 40 5.72 3.20 -1.29
N LEU A 41 4.92 2.64 -2.20
CA LEU A 41 4.93 1.22 -2.51
C LEU A 41 6.10 0.91 -3.46
N VAL A 42 6.78 -0.19 -3.21
CA VAL A 42 7.93 -0.66 -3.97
C VAL A 42 7.61 -2.00 -4.59
N PHE A 43 7.75 -2.11 -5.91
CA PHE A 43 7.47 -3.30 -6.69
C PHE A 43 8.72 -3.72 -7.47
N GLN A 44 8.87 -5.01 -7.73
CA GLN A 44 9.84 -5.53 -8.68
C GLN A 44 9.08 -5.97 -9.93
N VAL A 45 9.26 -5.25 -11.04
CA VAL A 45 8.54 -5.49 -12.29
C VAL A 45 9.56 -5.52 -13.43
N TYR A 46 9.54 -6.58 -14.24
CA TYR A 46 10.48 -6.77 -15.36
C TYR A 46 11.96 -6.65 -14.97
N GLY A 47 12.34 -7.15 -13.78
CA GLY A 47 13.71 -7.06 -13.27
C GLY A 47 14.15 -5.66 -12.85
N LYS A 48 13.22 -4.71 -12.73
CA LYS A 48 13.48 -3.34 -12.28
C LYS A 48 12.65 -3.00 -11.06
N GLU A 49 13.22 -2.16 -10.21
CA GLU A 49 12.50 -1.61 -9.07
C GLU A 49 11.61 -0.43 -9.52
N LEU A 50 10.33 -0.52 -9.19
CA LEU A 50 9.35 0.52 -9.42
C LEU A 50 8.85 1.06 -8.08
N ARG A 51 8.93 2.38 -7.89
CA ARG A 51 8.42 3.06 -6.69
C ARG A 51 7.30 4.00 -7.06
N ARG A 52 6.18 3.91 -6.36
CA ARG A 52 5.01 4.78 -6.57
C ARG A 52 4.40 5.16 -5.23
N SER A 53 4.11 6.44 -5.08
CA SER A 53 3.50 6.99 -3.87
C SER A 53 1.99 6.94 -3.97
N TYR A 54 1.34 6.45 -2.92
CA TYR A 54 -0.11 6.38 -2.80
C TYR A 54 -0.53 6.94 -1.44
N SER A 55 -1.56 7.80 -1.46
CA SER A 55 -2.28 8.19 -0.25
C SER A 55 -3.29 7.11 0.10
N PHE A 56 -3.39 6.76 1.38
CA PHE A 56 -4.40 5.81 1.82
C PHE A 56 -5.76 6.48 1.98
N CYS A 57 -6.80 5.77 1.56
CA CYS A 57 -8.19 6.13 1.80
C CYS A 57 -8.69 5.64 3.17
N SER A 58 -7.87 4.92 3.94
CA SER A 58 -8.13 4.50 5.31
C SER A 58 -7.44 5.41 6.33
N SER A 59 -8.10 5.60 7.47
CA SER A 59 -7.53 6.32 8.62
C SER A 59 -6.44 5.49 9.32
N PRO A 60 -5.39 6.11 9.86
CA PRO A 60 -4.48 5.44 10.79
C PRO A 60 -5.22 4.85 11.99
N ALA A 61 -4.70 3.76 12.54
CA ALA A 61 -5.22 3.10 13.75
C ALA A 61 -4.77 3.78 15.05
#